data_AF-A0A2A2GRG8-F1
#
_entry.id   AF-A0A2A2GRG8-F1
#
_cell.length_a   1.000
_cell.length_b   1.000
_cell.length_c   1.000
_cell.angle_alpha   90.00
_cell.angle_beta   90.00
_cell.angle_gamma   90.00
#
_symmetry.space_group_name_H-M   'P 1'
#
loop_
_entity.id
_entity.type
_entity.pdbx_description
1 polymer ?
#
loop_
_entity_poly.entity_id
_entity_poly.type
_entity_poly.pdbx_seq_one_letter_code
_entity_poly.pdbx_strand_id
1 'polypeptide(L)'
;MQKILIVLGVFLMLSISANAQSPQEAKPSFDCVKATTKAEKIIYEDSSGELQNLDRLYSKLYFSILKSIPKDTKQGQETREQLKYFNKSVMQHRNIWSCYFVAPLKARQQENFEQHYLNYCIKQTYLEAIATLGFKMIDTEANREKWGFNEKMEDFIVPIINVNGVYDVADIEFLPSYNLFSNFFENTTKDIIIDFMAYSIMQWNYFLVDVRINEANEDVFDEAVEKYKIYYDKLYQAFTKDKKLNALLGN
;
A
#
# COMPACT_ATOMS: atom_id res chain seq x y z
N MET A 1 -37.99 60.46 -1.36
CA MET A 1 -36.59 60.17 -1.03
C MET A 1 -36.53 59.50 0.33
N GLN A 2 -35.95 58.31 0.34
CA GLN A 2 -35.95 57.33 1.43
C GLN A 2 -35.31 57.87 2.72
N LYS A 3 -35.97 57.65 3.85
CA LYS A 3 -35.34 57.60 5.18
C LYS A 3 -35.70 56.26 5.79
N ILE A 4 -34.93 55.23 5.43
CA ILE A 4 -35.04 53.91 6.06
C ILE A 4 -34.22 53.98 7.34
N LEU A 5 -34.90 53.68 8.45
CA LEU A 5 -34.36 53.59 9.79
C LEU A 5 -33.17 52.63 9.84
N ILE A 6 -32.08 53.10 10.45
CA ILE A 6 -31.00 52.28 10.98
C ILE A 6 -31.59 51.52 12.17
N VAL A 7 -32.09 50.31 11.91
CA VAL A 7 -32.48 49.36 12.94
C VAL A 7 -31.31 48.40 13.15
N LEU A 8 -30.93 48.29 14.43
CA LEU A 8 -30.07 47.28 15.02
C LEU A 8 -30.15 45.93 14.27
N GLY A 9 -29.04 45.58 13.62
CA GLY A 9 -28.75 44.24 13.11
C GLY A 9 -27.44 43.73 13.71
N VAL A 10 -27.31 43.81 15.04
CA VAL A 10 -26.27 43.11 15.78
C VAL A 10 -26.88 41.77 16.23
N PHE A 11 -26.13 40.69 16.04
CA PHE A 11 -26.45 39.28 16.35
C PHE A 11 -27.47 38.61 15.45
N LEU A 12 -26.99 37.92 14.42
CA LEU A 12 -27.47 36.59 14.00
C LEU A 12 -26.63 36.09 12.81
N MET A 13 -25.34 35.85 13.03
CA MET A 13 -24.55 35.05 12.09
C MET A 13 -23.40 34.37 12.85
N LEU A 14 -23.25 33.07 12.57
CA LEU A 14 -22.10 32.20 12.87
C LEU A 14 -22.05 31.55 14.26
N SER A 15 -23.02 30.67 14.53
CA SER A 15 -22.71 29.40 15.20
C SER A 15 -22.80 28.27 14.19
N ILE A 16 -21.96 28.31 13.15
CA ILE A 16 -21.58 27.07 12.48
C ILE A 16 -20.56 26.47 13.43
N SER A 17 -21.01 25.50 14.22
CA SER A 17 -20.13 24.59 14.95
C SER A 17 -19.26 23.93 13.90
N ALA A 18 -18.07 24.49 13.67
CA ALA A 18 -16.98 23.72 13.14
C ALA A 18 -16.77 22.58 14.15
N ASN A 19 -17.35 21.41 13.89
CA ASN A 19 -16.73 20.16 14.29
C ASN A 19 -15.42 20.07 13.51
N ALA A 20 -14.46 20.92 13.86
CA ALA A 20 -13.06 20.60 13.71
C ALA A 20 -12.80 19.56 14.79
N GLN A 21 -13.24 18.33 14.51
CA GLN A 21 -12.74 17.15 15.19
C GLN A 21 -11.24 17.23 14.96
N SER A 22 -10.48 17.59 16.00
CA SER A 22 -9.02 17.59 15.95
C SER A 22 -8.58 16.34 15.21
N PRO A 23 -7.70 16.43 14.20
CA PRO A 23 -7.13 15.24 13.59
C PRO A 23 -6.68 14.33 14.72
N GLN A 24 -7.29 13.15 14.81
CA GLN A 24 -6.92 12.20 15.83
C GLN A 24 -5.43 11.91 15.58
N GLU A 25 -4.57 12.18 16.57
CA GLU A 25 -3.13 11.92 16.45
C GLU A 25 -2.92 10.55 15.79
N ALA A 26 -2.05 10.52 14.79
CA ALA A 26 -1.73 9.29 14.10
C ALA A 26 -1.21 8.28 15.12
N LYS A 27 -1.81 7.09 15.13
CA LYS A 27 -1.46 5.99 16.04
C LYS A 27 -1.41 4.71 15.22
N PRO A 28 -0.40 3.85 15.41
CA PRO A 28 -0.35 2.57 14.74
C PRO A 28 -1.47 1.65 15.25
N SER A 29 -1.62 0.50 14.61
CA SER A 29 -2.59 -0.54 14.96
C SER A 29 -2.21 -1.36 16.20
N PHE A 30 -0.98 -1.23 16.70
CA PHE A 30 -0.46 -1.93 17.87
C PHE A 30 -0.24 -0.98 19.06
N ASP A 31 -0.13 -1.57 20.26
CA ASP A 31 0.19 -0.87 21.49
C ASP A 31 1.68 -0.50 21.51
N CYS A 32 1.99 0.79 21.38
CA CYS A 32 3.37 1.29 21.31
C CYS A 32 4.21 0.91 22.54
N VAL A 33 3.60 0.80 23.73
CA VAL A 33 4.31 0.39 24.95
C VAL A 33 4.77 -1.06 24.86
N LYS A 34 4.10 -1.87 24.02
CA LYS A 34 4.40 -3.28 23.77
C LYS A 34 5.19 -3.50 22.48
N ALA A 35 5.71 -2.45 21.85
CA ALA A 35 6.54 -2.59 20.65
C ALA A 35 7.78 -3.44 20.96
N THR A 36 7.90 -4.59 20.29
CA THR A 36 8.99 -5.55 20.51
C THR A 36 10.00 -5.53 19.38
N THR A 37 9.55 -5.25 18.16
CA THR A 37 10.40 -5.25 16.96
C THR A 37 10.99 -3.86 16.70
N LYS A 38 12.14 -3.80 16.02
CA LYS A 38 12.73 -2.51 15.56
C LYS A 38 11.77 -1.74 14.66
N ALA A 39 11.04 -2.46 13.79
CA ALA A 39 10.04 -1.85 12.91
C ALA A 39 8.90 -1.19 13.70
N GLU A 40 8.36 -1.86 14.73
CA GLU A 40 7.32 -1.27 15.59
C GLU A 40 7.81 -0.03 16.33
N LYS A 41 9.06 -0.03 16.82
CA LYS A 41 9.66 1.14 17.46
C LYS A 41 9.76 2.32 16.50
N ILE A 42 10.23 2.08 15.28
CA ILE A 42 10.35 3.10 14.23
C ILE A 42 8.99 3.65 13.81
N ILE A 43 8.01 2.77 13.61
CA ILE A 43 6.64 3.19 13.28
C ILE A 43 6.10 4.08 14.41
N TYR A 44 6.32 3.70 15.66
CA TYR A 44 5.89 4.51 16.80
C TYR A 44 6.61 5.86 16.87
N GLU A 45 7.93 5.87 16.69
CA GLU A 45 8.79 7.08 16.80
C GLU A 45 8.72 8.00 15.57
N ASP A 46 8.00 7.60 14.52
CA ASP A 46 7.80 8.41 13.32
C ASP A 46 7.00 9.69 13.61
N SER A 47 7.73 10.78 13.81
CA SER A 47 7.18 12.12 14.08
C SER A 47 6.29 12.68 12.96
N SER A 48 6.42 12.18 11.73
CA SER A 48 5.56 12.61 10.62
C SER A 48 4.15 12.00 10.70
N GLY A 49 4.03 10.87 11.40
CA GLY A 49 2.81 10.07 11.50
C GLY A 49 2.45 9.28 10.23
N GLU A 50 3.29 9.33 9.20
CA GLU A 50 3.04 8.61 7.94
C GLU A 50 3.05 7.09 8.15
N LEU A 51 4.05 6.56 8.84
CA LEU A 51 4.19 5.12 9.10
C LEU A 51 3.09 4.62 10.03
N GLN A 52 2.70 5.43 11.02
CA GLN A 52 1.61 5.12 11.94
C GLN A 52 0.28 5.02 11.19
N ASN A 53 0.03 5.96 10.28
CA ASN A 53 -1.16 5.96 9.44
C ASN A 53 -1.17 4.78 8.46
N LEU A 54 -0.05 4.46 7.82
CA LEU A 54 0.04 3.32 6.90
C LEU A 54 -0.16 1.97 7.61
N ASP A 55 0.47 1.77 8.78
CA ASP A 55 0.26 0.56 9.59
C ASP A 55 -1.22 0.42 9.98
N ARG A 56 -1.81 1.50 10.50
CA ARG A 56 -3.22 1.53 10.87
C ARG A 56 -4.14 1.28 9.67
N LEU A 57 -3.86 1.90 8.53
CA LEU A 57 -4.64 1.79 7.31
C LEU A 57 -4.61 0.36 6.77
N TYR A 58 -3.42 -0.22 6.64
CA TYR A 58 -3.24 -1.62 6.22
C TYR A 58 -3.98 -2.57 7.15
N SER A 59 -3.81 -2.43 8.46
CA SER A 59 -4.46 -3.28 9.46
C SER A 59 -5.99 -3.21 9.35
N LYS A 60 -6.55 -2.00 9.24
CA LYS A 60 -7.99 -1.79 9.05
C LYS A 60 -8.51 -2.38 7.75
N LEU A 61 -7.79 -2.19 6.64
CA LEU A 61 -8.14 -2.77 5.34
C LEU A 61 -8.14 -4.30 5.42
N TYR A 62 -7.05 -4.89 5.89
CA TYR A 62 -6.90 -6.35 6.05
C TYR A 62 -8.04 -6.95 6.87
N PHE A 63 -8.33 -6.41 8.07
CA PHE A 63 -9.40 -6.94 8.91
C PHE A 63 -10.79 -6.71 8.32
N SER A 64 -11.00 -5.62 7.57
CA SER A 64 -12.27 -5.36 6.90
C SER A 64 -12.52 -6.36 5.78
N ILE A 65 -11.51 -6.65 4.97
CA ILE A 65 -11.56 -7.71 3.95
C ILE A 65 -11.85 -9.05 4.62
N LEU A 66 -11.06 -9.42 5.64
CA LEU A 66 -11.22 -10.69 6.35
C LEU A 66 -12.63 -10.83 6.94
N LYS A 67 -13.25 -9.75 7.41
CA LYS A 67 -14.63 -9.76 7.93
C LYS A 67 -15.68 -9.94 6.82
N SER A 68 -15.41 -9.44 5.61
CA SER A 68 -16.29 -9.61 4.45
C SER A 68 -16.29 -11.03 3.88
N ILE A 69 -15.30 -11.87 4.22
CA ILE A 69 -15.24 -13.26 3.75
C ILE A 69 -16.05 -14.20 4.66
N PRO A 70 -17.02 -14.98 4.14
CA PRO A 70 -17.79 -15.97 4.89
C PRO A 70 -16.88 -16.97 5.62
N LYS A 71 -17.31 -17.40 6.82
CA LYS A 71 -16.53 -18.34 7.67
C LYS A 71 -17.06 -19.78 7.61
N ASP A 72 -18.24 -19.95 7.06
CA ASP A 72 -19.06 -21.16 7.05
C ASP A 72 -19.04 -21.90 5.70
N THR A 73 -18.47 -21.28 4.66
CA THR A 73 -18.24 -21.94 3.36
C THR A 73 -16.80 -22.43 3.26
N LYS A 74 -16.59 -23.56 2.55
CA LYS A 74 -15.24 -24.10 2.29
C LYS A 74 -14.33 -23.06 1.61
N GLN A 75 -14.83 -22.43 0.55
CA GLN A 75 -14.11 -21.39 -0.18
C GLN A 75 -13.79 -20.17 0.70
N GLY A 76 -14.72 -19.78 1.57
CA GLY A 76 -14.51 -18.69 2.52
C GLY A 76 -13.41 -19.02 3.53
N GLN A 77 -13.39 -20.24 4.06
CA GLN A 77 -12.34 -20.72 4.94
C GLN A 77 -10.97 -20.71 4.25
N GLU A 78 -10.87 -21.24 3.03
CA GLU A 78 -9.64 -21.26 2.23
C GLU A 78 -9.12 -19.84 1.96
N THR A 79 -10.00 -18.93 1.52
CA THR A 79 -9.66 -17.52 1.27
C THR A 79 -9.14 -16.84 2.54
N ARG A 80 -9.76 -17.12 3.71
CA ARG A 80 -9.34 -16.56 5.00
C ARG A 80 -7.96 -17.07 5.42
N GLU A 81 -7.63 -18.33 5.16
CA GLU A 81 -6.29 -18.86 5.43
C GLU A 81 -5.23 -18.24 4.51
N GLN A 82 -5.53 -18.07 3.22
CA GLN A 82 -4.65 -17.35 2.28
C GLN A 82 -4.39 -15.90 2.75
N LEU A 83 -5.43 -15.18 3.19
CA LEU A 83 -5.29 -13.82 3.73
C LEU A 83 -4.43 -13.79 5.01
N LYS A 84 -4.61 -14.75 5.92
CA LYS A 84 -3.77 -14.85 7.13
C LYS A 84 -2.31 -15.10 6.79
N TYR A 85 -2.06 -15.99 5.84
CA TYR A 85 -0.72 -16.28 5.35
C TYR A 85 -0.09 -15.03 4.71
N PHE A 86 -0.82 -14.33 3.84
CA PHE A 86 -0.38 -13.06 3.28
C PHE A 86 -0.02 -12.04 4.37
N ASN A 87 -0.89 -11.85 5.37
CA ASN A 87 -0.60 -10.92 6.47
C ASN A 87 0.64 -11.33 7.27
N LYS A 88 0.86 -12.63 7.49
CA LYS A 88 2.09 -13.12 8.13
C LYS A 88 3.32 -12.76 7.30
N SER A 89 3.26 -12.94 5.98
CA SER A 89 4.35 -12.56 5.07
C SER A 89 4.61 -11.05 5.10
N VAL A 90 3.58 -10.20 5.07
CA VAL A 90 3.73 -8.74 5.18
C VAL A 90 4.41 -8.35 6.49
N MET A 91 3.98 -8.92 7.63
CA MET A 91 4.61 -8.65 8.93
C MET A 91 6.06 -9.15 8.99
N GLN A 92 6.37 -10.30 8.38
CA GLN A 92 7.73 -10.80 8.28
C GLN A 92 8.61 -9.85 7.45
N HIS A 93 8.18 -9.46 6.24
CA HIS A 93 8.92 -8.53 5.37
C HIS A 93 9.17 -7.19 6.05
N ARG A 94 8.17 -6.65 6.75
CA ARG A 94 8.29 -5.44 7.56
C ARG A 94 9.33 -5.60 8.66
N ASN A 95 9.38 -6.75 9.33
CA ASN A 95 10.25 -6.97 10.49
C ASN A 95 11.69 -7.35 10.13
N ILE A 96 11.91 -8.00 8.98
CA ILE A 96 13.24 -8.37 8.47
C ILE A 96 13.79 -7.33 7.48
N TRP A 97 13.01 -6.30 7.15
CA TRP A 97 13.36 -5.18 6.27
C TRP A 97 13.82 -5.63 4.88
N SER A 98 13.14 -6.62 4.31
CA SER A 98 13.43 -7.10 2.96
C SER A 98 12.88 -6.13 1.91
N CYS A 99 13.57 -5.00 1.75
CA CYS A 99 13.31 -3.98 0.76
C CYS A 99 14.48 -3.95 -0.23
N TYR A 100 14.21 -4.35 -1.46
CA TYR A 100 15.22 -4.22 -2.50
C TYR A 100 15.07 -2.83 -3.11
N PHE A 101 13.94 -2.45 -3.69
CA PHE A 101 13.86 -1.26 -4.56
C PHE A 101 13.77 0.12 -3.87
N VAL A 102 14.29 0.27 -2.64
CA VAL A 102 14.32 1.57 -1.92
C VAL A 102 15.55 2.42 -2.24
N ALA A 103 16.61 1.82 -2.76
CA ALA A 103 17.88 2.50 -2.96
C ALA A 103 18.77 1.88 -4.04
N PRO A 104 19.64 2.68 -4.67
CA PRO A 104 20.69 2.20 -5.57
C PRO A 104 21.52 1.05 -4.99
N LEU A 105 22.08 0.19 -5.84
CA LEU A 105 22.81 -1.01 -5.40
C LEU A 105 24.01 -0.67 -4.50
N LYS A 106 24.84 0.30 -4.92
CA LYS A 106 25.99 0.79 -4.15
C LYS A 106 25.62 1.38 -2.79
N ALA A 107 24.45 2.01 -2.68
CA ALA A 107 23.99 2.56 -1.40
C ALA A 107 23.79 1.45 -0.35
N ARG A 108 23.49 0.22 -0.78
CA ARG A 108 23.28 -0.94 0.11
C ARG A 108 24.54 -1.50 0.71
N GLN A 109 25.68 -1.23 0.09
CA GLN A 109 26.98 -1.69 0.56
C GLN A 109 27.54 -0.78 1.68
N GLN A 110 26.87 0.33 2.00
CA GLN A 110 27.29 1.26 3.04
C GLN A 110 26.91 0.75 4.44
N GLU A 111 27.80 0.88 5.42
CA GLU A 111 27.62 0.37 6.81
C GLU A 111 26.36 0.89 7.52
N ASN A 112 25.80 2.01 7.04
CA ASN A 112 24.66 2.72 7.61
C ASN A 112 23.41 2.67 6.71
N PHE A 113 23.39 1.82 5.68
CA PHE A 113 22.25 1.63 4.79
C PHE A 113 20.95 1.38 5.56
N GLU A 114 20.99 0.43 6.50
CA GLU A 114 19.83 0.09 7.31
C GLU A 114 19.32 1.26 8.15
N GLN A 115 20.19 2.17 8.60
CA GLN A 115 19.76 3.32 9.40
C GLN A 115 19.06 4.37 8.55
N HIS A 116 19.48 4.52 7.29
CA HIS A 116 18.98 5.56 6.40
C HIS A 116 17.69 5.16 5.67
N TYR A 117 17.56 3.87 5.31
CA TYR A 117 16.47 3.41 4.44
C TYR A 117 15.33 2.68 5.16
N LEU A 118 15.43 2.46 6.47
CA LEU A 118 14.45 1.65 7.20
C LEU A 118 13.02 2.15 7.10
N ASN A 119 12.83 3.46 7.23
CA ASN A 119 11.52 4.09 7.14
C ASN A 119 10.93 3.88 5.75
N TYR A 120 11.74 4.02 4.69
CA TYR A 120 11.34 3.76 3.31
C TYR A 120 10.95 2.29 3.11
N CYS A 121 11.70 1.36 3.70
CA CYS A 121 11.40 -0.07 3.63
C CYS A 121 10.06 -0.41 4.27
N ILE A 122 9.80 0.09 5.48
CA ILE A 122 8.53 -0.11 6.18
C ILE A 122 7.39 0.51 5.39
N LYS A 123 7.57 1.75 4.92
CA LYS A 123 6.58 2.46 4.10
C LYS A 123 6.27 1.66 2.83
N GLN A 124 7.30 1.08 2.19
CA GLN A 124 7.14 0.25 1.00
C GLN A 124 6.41 -1.06 1.24
N THR A 125 6.72 -1.76 2.33
CA THR A 125 5.97 -2.97 2.68
C THR A 125 4.47 -2.70 2.81
N TYR A 126 4.07 -1.61 3.48
CA TYR A 126 2.64 -1.30 3.62
C TYR A 126 1.98 -0.87 2.31
N LEU A 127 2.66 -0.05 1.51
CA LEU A 127 2.11 0.41 0.23
C LEU A 127 1.92 -0.75 -0.75
N GLU A 128 2.92 -1.61 -0.89
CA GLU A 128 2.82 -2.84 -1.70
C GLU A 128 1.73 -3.76 -1.19
N ALA A 129 1.59 -3.92 0.13
CA ALA A 129 0.57 -4.79 0.71
C ALA A 129 -0.85 -4.27 0.43
N ILE A 130 -1.08 -2.96 0.58
CA ILE A 130 -2.38 -2.33 0.27
C ILE A 130 -2.67 -2.43 -1.25
N ALA A 131 -1.68 -2.14 -2.11
CA ALA A 131 -1.83 -2.27 -3.55
C ALA A 131 -2.11 -3.71 -3.99
N THR A 132 -1.43 -4.68 -3.38
CA THR A 132 -1.63 -6.12 -3.66
C THR A 132 -3.04 -6.54 -3.30
N LEU A 133 -3.56 -6.14 -2.13
CA LEU A 133 -4.95 -6.43 -1.75
C LEU A 133 -5.93 -5.77 -2.73
N GLY A 134 -5.73 -4.50 -3.06
CA GLY A 134 -6.58 -3.78 -4.02
C GLY A 134 -6.58 -4.44 -5.40
N PHE A 135 -5.41 -4.80 -5.93
CA PHE A 135 -5.26 -5.50 -7.20
C PHE A 135 -5.93 -6.86 -7.18
N LYS A 136 -5.68 -7.68 -6.14
CA LYS A 136 -6.28 -9.02 -6.03
C LYS A 136 -7.80 -8.99 -5.93
N MET A 137 -8.43 -7.89 -5.51
CA MET A 137 -9.90 -7.74 -5.55
C MET A 137 -10.46 -7.58 -6.96
N ILE A 138 -9.63 -7.25 -7.95
CA ILE A 138 -10.03 -6.99 -9.34
C ILE A 138 -9.28 -7.86 -10.35
N ASP A 139 -8.34 -8.67 -9.89
CA ASP A 139 -7.44 -9.48 -10.71
C ASP A 139 -8.18 -10.69 -11.32
N THR A 140 -8.71 -10.53 -12.53
CA THR A 140 -9.31 -11.62 -13.32
C THR A 140 -8.70 -11.62 -14.72
N GLU A 141 -8.76 -12.77 -15.41
CA GLU A 141 -8.26 -12.89 -16.79
C GLU A 141 -8.90 -11.85 -17.72
N ALA A 142 -10.23 -11.74 -17.69
CA ALA A 142 -10.96 -10.75 -18.50
C ALA A 142 -10.57 -9.30 -18.17
N ASN A 143 -10.27 -9.00 -16.90
CA ASN A 143 -9.79 -7.68 -16.51
C ASN A 143 -8.35 -7.44 -16.98
N ARG A 144 -7.46 -8.43 -16.86
CA ARG A 144 -6.08 -8.33 -17.36
C ARG A 144 -6.06 -8.07 -18.87
N GLU A 145 -6.89 -8.77 -19.64
CA GLU A 145 -7.05 -8.53 -21.08
C GLU A 145 -7.51 -7.09 -21.35
N LYS A 146 -8.57 -6.64 -20.66
CA LYS A 146 -9.09 -5.27 -20.80
C LYS A 146 -8.05 -4.17 -20.50
N TRP A 147 -7.12 -4.42 -19.59
CA TRP A 147 -6.09 -3.44 -19.22
C TRP A 147 -4.86 -3.48 -20.11
N GLY A 148 -4.81 -4.40 -21.10
CA GLY A 148 -3.57 -4.71 -21.82
C GLY A 148 -2.47 -5.16 -20.86
N PHE A 149 -2.82 -5.83 -19.76
CA PHE A 149 -1.87 -6.13 -18.69
C PHE A 149 -0.75 -7.04 -19.18
N ASN A 150 -1.07 -8.02 -20.02
CA ASN A 150 -0.06 -8.91 -20.60
C ASN A 150 0.88 -8.15 -21.56
N GLU A 151 0.35 -7.27 -22.41
CA GLU A 151 1.15 -6.41 -23.30
C GLU A 151 2.09 -5.51 -22.49
N LYS A 152 1.60 -4.90 -21.40
CA LYS A 152 2.43 -4.15 -20.44
C LYS A 152 3.55 -4.98 -19.81
N MET A 153 3.47 -6.31 -19.86
CA MET A 153 4.47 -7.25 -19.35
C MET A 153 5.36 -7.85 -20.46
N GLU A 154 4.98 -7.73 -21.74
CA GLU A 154 5.68 -8.35 -22.89
C GLU A 154 7.03 -7.70 -23.22
N ASP A 155 7.18 -6.40 -22.94
CA ASP A 155 8.44 -5.66 -23.18
C ASP A 155 9.63 -6.13 -22.31
N PHE A 156 9.44 -7.17 -21.49
CA PHE A 156 10.43 -7.63 -20.51
C PHE A 156 10.95 -9.03 -20.83
N ILE A 157 12.28 -9.11 -21.00
CA ILE A 157 13.03 -10.12 -21.77
C ILE A 157 13.06 -11.54 -21.15
N VAL A 158 12.51 -11.75 -19.96
CA VAL A 158 12.65 -13.05 -19.28
C VAL A 158 11.29 -13.77 -19.14
N PRO A 159 11.16 -14.99 -19.70
CA PRO A 159 9.97 -15.82 -19.51
C PRO A 159 9.70 -16.05 -18.03
N ILE A 160 8.41 -16.00 -17.69
CA ILE A 160 7.87 -16.29 -16.37
C ILE A 160 8.36 -17.67 -15.91
N ILE A 161 9.32 -17.69 -14.98
CA ILE A 161 9.46 -18.77 -14.00
C ILE A 161 9.62 -18.10 -12.65
N ASN A 162 8.57 -17.42 -12.21
CA ASN A 162 8.46 -17.05 -10.82
C ASN A 162 7.14 -17.58 -10.28
N VAL A 163 7.21 -18.74 -9.61
CA VAL A 163 6.13 -19.22 -8.77
C VAL A 163 5.93 -18.32 -7.52
N ASN A 164 6.86 -17.38 -7.25
CA ASN A 164 7.01 -16.70 -5.96
C ASN A 164 7.32 -15.19 -6.13
N GLY A 165 6.33 -14.36 -6.47
CA GLY A 165 6.47 -12.88 -6.58
C GLY A 165 6.97 -12.16 -5.30
N VAL A 166 6.88 -10.82 -5.26
CA VAL A 166 7.35 -9.91 -4.17
C VAL A 166 7.07 -10.43 -2.77
N TYR A 167 5.86 -10.93 -2.60
CA TYR A 167 5.50 -11.82 -1.51
C TYR A 167 5.35 -13.19 -2.15
N ASP A 168 6.02 -14.19 -1.59
CA ASP A 168 5.78 -15.59 -1.90
C ASP A 168 4.37 -15.94 -1.40
N VAL A 169 3.35 -15.47 -2.10
CA VAL A 169 1.93 -15.72 -1.80
C VAL A 169 1.47 -16.82 -2.71
N ALA A 170 1.16 -17.96 -2.10
CA ALA A 170 0.05 -18.77 -2.55
C ALA A 170 -1.12 -17.83 -2.91
N ASP A 171 -1.47 -17.84 -4.20
CA ASP A 171 -2.43 -16.99 -4.85
C ASP A 171 -3.69 -16.75 -3.99
N ILE A 172 -4.01 -15.48 -3.68
CA ILE A 172 -5.35 -15.14 -3.20
C ILE A 172 -6.30 -15.22 -4.39
N GLU A 173 -6.64 -16.44 -4.82
CA GLU A 173 -7.32 -16.74 -6.08
C GLU A 173 -8.79 -16.26 -6.08
N PHE A 174 -9.42 -16.22 -4.91
CA PHE A 174 -10.86 -16.03 -4.81
C PHE A 174 -11.28 -14.60 -4.46
N LEU A 175 -10.34 -13.67 -4.25
CA LEU A 175 -10.69 -12.32 -3.81
C LEU A 175 -11.60 -11.55 -4.80
N PRO A 176 -11.47 -11.68 -6.13
CA PRO A 176 -12.37 -11.02 -7.08
C PRO A 176 -13.83 -11.46 -6.95
N SER A 177 -14.08 -12.72 -6.53
CA SER A 177 -15.44 -13.27 -6.40
C SER A 177 -16.28 -12.56 -5.34
N TYR A 178 -15.63 -11.87 -4.39
CA TYR A 178 -16.30 -11.11 -3.34
C TYR A 178 -16.62 -9.66 -3.73
N ASN A 179 -16.17 -9.18 -4.91
CA ASN A 179 -16.46 -7.84 -5.44
C ASN A 179 -16.18 -6.70 -4.45
N LEU A 180 -15.06 -6.77 -3.72
CA LEU A 180 -14.79 -5.89 -2.58
C LEU A 180 -14.15 -4.55 -2.96
N PHE A 181 -13.60 -4.40 -4.17
CA PHE A 181 -12.80 -3.23 -4.53
C PHE A 181 -13.56 -1.92 -4.30
N SER A 182 -14.78 -1.81 -4.81
CA SER A 182 -15.59 -0.60 -4.68
C SER A 182 -16.01 -0.27 -3.26
N ASN A 183 -15.85 -1.20 -2.31
CA ASN A 183 -16.14 -0.96 -0.89
C ASN A 183 -14.98 -0.23 -0.20
N PHE A 184 -13.76 -0.39 -0.71
CA PHE A 184 -12.55 0.10 -0.03
C PHE A 184 -11.75 1.12 -0.85
N PHE A 185 -11.93 1.16 -2.17
CA PHE A 185 -11.17 2.03 -3.07
C PHE A 185 -12.09 2.80 -4.01
N GLU A 186 -11.67 4.03 -4.33
CA GLU A 186 -12.24 4.83 -5.41
C GLU A 186 -11.73 4.34 -6.77
N ASN A 187 -12.56 4.51 -7.82
CA ASN A 187 -12.17 4.12 -9.17
C ASN A 187 -10.93 4.87 -9.67
N THR A 188 -10.70 6.10 -9.18
CA THR A 188 -9.50 6.90 -9.51
C THR A 188 -8.21 6.27 -9.00
N THR A 189 -8.28 5.46 -7.94
CA THR A 189 -7.12 4.76 -7.36
C THR A 189 -6.83 3.46 -8.11
N LYS A 190 -7.82 2.91 -8.82
CA LYS A 190 -7.74 1.63 -9.53
C LYS A 190 -6.60 1.59 -10.54
N ASP A 191 -6.53 2.57 -11.43
CA ASP A 191 -5.54 2.58 -12.51
C ASP A 191 -4.11 2.71 -11.97
N ILE A 192 -3.95 3.49 -10.89
CA ILE A 192 -2.66 3.65 -10.19
C ILE A 192 -2.22 2.33 -9.55
N ILE A 193 -3.13 1.57 -8.94
CA ILE A 193 -2.83 0.24 -8.41
C ILE A 193 -2.42 -0.71 -9.55
N ILE A 194 -3.16 -0.72 -10.67
CA ILE A 194 -2.87 -1.60 -11.80
C ILE A 194 -1.47 -1.31 -12.36
N ASP A 195 -1.17 -0.04 -12.62
CA ASP A 195 0.13 0.37 -13.18
C ASP A 195 1.27 0.08 -12.19
N PHE A 196 1.07 0.35 -10.89
CA PHE A 196 2.05 0.00 -9.86
C PHE A 196 2.30 -1.51 -9.81
N MET A 197 1.26 -2.34 -9.85
CA MET A 197 1.40 -3.79 -9.76
C MET A 197 2.07 -4.39 -11.00
N ALA A 198 1.74 -3.90 -12.21
CA ALA A 198 2.44 -4.29 -13.43
C ALA A 198 3.94 -4.00 -13.28
N TYR A 199 4.29 -2.78 -12.89
CA TYR A 199 5.68 -2.36 -12.71
C TYR A 199 6.40 -3.13 -11.59
N SER A 200 5.73 -3.36 -10.45
CA SER A 200 6.31 -4.09 -9.31
C SER A 200 6.61 -5.54 -9.67
N ILE A 201 5.67 -6.26 -10.29
CA ILE A 201 5.87 -7.66 -10.71
C ILE A 201 7.02 -7.75 -11.72
N MET A 202 7.02 -6.84 -12.70
CA MET A 202 8.06 -6.72 -13.71
C MET A 202 9.46 -6.52 -13.08
N GLN A 203 9.59 -5.57 -12.14
CA GLN A 203 10.87 -5.30 -11.49
C GLN A 203 11.43 -6.48 -10.70
N TRP A 204 10.58 -7.21 -9.98
CA TRP A 204 11.03 -8.36 -9.22
C TRP A 204 11.54 -9.49 -10.12
N ASN A 205 10.92 -9.68 -11.28
CA ASN A 205 11.41 -10.61 -12.29
C ASN A 205 12.79 -10.20 -12.81
N TYR A 206 12.98 -8.91 -13.14
CA TYR A 206 14.28 -8.37 -13.56
C TYR A 206 15.36 -8.57 -12.48
N PHE A 207 15.06 -8.21 -11.23
CA PHE A 207 16.03 -8.32 -10.13
C PHE A 207 16.48 -9.75 -9.85
N LEU A 208 15.57 -10.72 -9.92
CA LEU A 208 15.88 -12.13 -9.69
C LEU A 208 16.82 -12.70 -10.76
N VAL A 209 16.69 -12.23 -12.01
CA VAL A 209 17.40 -12.80 -13.16
C VAL A 209 18.72 -12.10 -13.42
N ASP A 210 18.73 -10.76 -13.42
CA ASP A 210 19.86 -10.01 -13.97
C ASP A 210 20.83 -9.48 -12.91
N VAL A 211 20.33 -9.06 -11.74
CA VAL A 211 21.15 -8.36 -10.73
C VAL A 211 21.71 -9.31 -9.68
N ARG A 212 20.93 -10.30 -9.23
CA ARG A 212 21.40 -11.27 -8.23
C ARG A 212 22.45 -12.23 -8.79
N ILE A 213 22.50 -12.41 -10.11
CA ILE A 213 23.38 -13.38 -10.79
C ILE A 213 24.63 -12.72 -11.37
N ASN A 214 24.54 -11.49 -11.88
CA ASN A 214 25.66 -10.78 -12.49
C ASN A 214 25.64 -9.30 -12.05
N GLU A 215 26.55 -8.89 -11.17
CA GLU A 215 26.74 -7.48 -10.77
C GLU A 215 27.03 -6.52 -11.95
N ALA A 216 27.09 -7.02 -13.19
CA ALA A 216 27.34 -6.30 -14.43
C ALA A 216 26.22 -5.31 -14.86
N ASN A 217 25.05 -5.29 -14.20
CA ASN A 217 23.90 -4.48 -14.60
C ASN A 217 23.46 -3.44 -13.55
N GLU A 218 24.41 -2.92 -12.77
CA GLU A 218 24.14 -1.95 -11.70
C GLU A 218 23.38 -0.70 -12.17
N ASP A 219 23.80 -0.07 -13.26
CA ASP A 219 23.18 1.18 -13.75
C ASP A 219 21.70 0.99 -14.12
N VAL A 220 21.36 -0.17 -14.68
CA VAL A 220 19.97 -0.53 -15.05
C VAL A 220 19.13 -0.74 -13.80
N PHE A 221 19.72 -1.32 -12.77
CA PHE A 221 19.06 -1.50 -11.49
C PHE A 221 18.79 -0.17 -10.79
N ASP A 222 19.74 0.75 -10.82
CA ASP A 222 19.58 2.09 -10.24
C ASP A 222 18.51 2.90 -10.99
N GLU A 223 18.45 2.79 -12.33
CA GLU A 223 17.37 3.37 -13.13
C GLU A 223 16.00 2.77 -12.75
N ALA A 224 15.96 1.46 -12.53
CA ALA A 224 14.76 0.78 -12.06
C ALA A 224 14.32 1.30 -10.68
N VAL A 225 15.25 1.46 -9.73
CA VAL A 225 14.95 2.06 -8.41
C VAL A 225 14.34 3.46 -8.55
N GLU A 226 14.92 4.32 -9.41
CA GLU A 226 14.40 5.68 -9.61
C GLU A 226 12.99 5.68 -10.23
N LYS A 227 12.74 4.83 -11.22
CA LYS A 227 11.40 4.64 -11.78
C LYS A 227 10.42 4.07 -10.75
N TYR A 228 10.86 3.15 -9.89
CA TYR A 228 10.04 2.59 -8.82
C TYR A 228 9.56 3.66 -7.85
N LYS A 229 10.45 4.58 -7.44
CA LYS A 229 10.11 5.73 -6.59
C LYS A 229 9.00 6.60 -7.18
N ILE A 230 8.93 6.76 -8.50
CA ILE A 230 7.85 7.52 -9.16
C ILE A 230 6.50 6.82 -8.98
N TYR A 231 6.43 5.51 -9.24
CA TYR A 231 5.19 4.74 -9.07
C TYR A 231 4.77 4.68 -7.60
N TYR A 232 5.76 4.55 -6.73
CA TYR A 232 5.61 4.56 -5.30
C TYR A 232 4.99 5.87 -4.77
N ASP A 233 5.52 7.01 -5.18
CA ASP A 233 5.01 8.32 -4.77
C ASP A 233 3.59 8.55 -5.28
N LYS A 234 3.30 8.13 -6.52
CA LYS A 234 1.93 8.16 -7.07
C LYS A 234 0.98 7.30 -6.23
N LEU A 235 1.41 6.10 -5.85
CA LEU A 235 0.61 5.18 -5.04
C LEU A 235 0.33 5.77 -3.65
N TYR A 236 1.36 6.30 -2.98
CA TYR A 236 1.22 6.96 -1.69
C TYR A 236 0.23 8.13 -1.77
N GLN A 237 0.39 9.02 -2.75
CA GLN A 237 -0.53 10.14 -2.96
C GLN A 237 -1.97 9.68 -3.26
N ALA A 238 -2.13 8.61 -4.04
CA ALA A 238 -3.44 8.05 -4.34
C ALA A 238 -4.12 7.56 -3.07
N PHE A 239 -3.43 6.78 -2.24
CA PHE A 239 -3.99 6.26 -1.00
C PHE A 239 -4.32 7.37 0.01
N THR A 240 -3.49 8.42 0.10
CA THR A 240 -3.79 9.58 0.96
C THR A 240 -4.99 10.39 0.48
N LYS A 241 -5.33 10.34 -0.82
CA LYS A 241 -6.46 11.08 -1.40
C LYS A 241 -7.74 10.24 -1.53
N ASP A 242 -7.62 8.92 -1.50
CA ASP A 242 -8.75 7.99 -1.67
C ASP A 242 -9.68 8.07 -0.46
N LYS A 243 -10.89 8.60 -0.67
CA LYS A 243 -11.83 8.84 0.42
C LYS A 243 -12.37 7.56 1.03
N LYS A 244 -12.55 6.51 0.23
CA LYS A 244 -13.09 5.22 0.72
C LYS A 244 -12.05 4.48 1.54
N LEU A 245 -10.80 4.53 1.10
CA LEU A 245 -9.70 3.92 1.81
C LEU A 245 -9.46 4.66 3.14
N ASN A 246 -9.44 5.99 3.12
CA ASN A 246 -9.23 6.78 4.34
C ASN A 246 -10.41 6.75 5.31
N ALA A 247 -11.64 6.47 4.85
CA ALA A 247 -12.78 6.25 5.74
C ALA A 247 -12.53 5.10 6.75
N LEU A 248 -11.64 4.15 6.43
CA LEU A 248 -11.23 3.08 7.35
C LEU A 248 -10.47 3.59 8.58
N LEU A 249 -9.88 4.79 8.49
CA LEU A 249 -9.20 5.44 9.61
C LEU A 249 -10.17 6.15 10.56
N GLY A 250 -11.45 6.29 10.18
CA GLY A 250 -12.47 6.99 10.97
C GLY A 250 -12.42 8.51 10.83
N ASN A 251 -11.80 9.01 9.76
CA ASN A 251 -11.74 10.43 9.38
C ASN A 251 -12.85 10.80 8.40
#